data_AF-A0AB39Z1R5-F1
#
_entry.id   AF-A0AB39Z1R5-F1
#
_cell.length_a   1.000
_cell.length_b   1.000
_cell.length_c   1.000
_cell.angle_alpha   90.00
_cell.angle_beta   90.00
_cell.angle_gamma   90.00
#
_symmetry.space_group_name_H-M   'P 1'
#
loop_
_entity.id
_entity.type
_entity.pdbx_description
1 polymer ?
#
loop_
_entity_poly.entity_id
_entity_poly.type
_entity_poly.pdbx_seq_one_letter_code
_entity_poly.pdbx_strand_id
1 'polypeptide(L)'
;MRLLITCIWLILGLDFSASMWVKRYIENYHRPTYRNRAHSSDKHVNYNREALENRKKPRTLEAHTRPPFDHEKHVSFYVNVLNEGSVICAGALISHRMIITSTHCFYATGTDATYEYTAKKMTILTAIDFAPNTEPHQVKAFFMPVNRDDHFINHVALLALAQKLKRTQYRYIPLNRKKPKMGDSVKMAFLGPPTYKVTFYKTRVFEYDRCRIHYGLKDFFHISTFESDFFCVMNKKHSKKSTCSTRPGDPLLEDNKLVGINIYGEHCDEDDDSTNMDIYIPIRAVVPFIQMATDALRGFTATGPYNTSIKAPLSPLLQFLADKDPNIYVGANVPELPFGDPLNGGTPEDDKGSMEHHVEEVPEYY
;
A
#
# COMPACT_ATOMS: atom_id res chain seq x y z
N MET A 1 24.07 -17.12 -83.91
CA MET A 1 25.01 -17.61 -82.87
C MET A 1 25.35 -16.58 -81.80
N ARG A 2 25.65 -15.30 -82.12
CA ARG A 2 26.01 -14.29 -81.09
C ARG A 2 24.94 -14.02 -80.02
N LEU A 3 23.66 -13.98 -80.37
CA LEU A 3 22.53 -13.75 -79.45
C LEU A 3 22.34 -14.87 -78.41
N LEU A 4 22.59 -16.13 -78.81
CA LEU A 4 22.48 -17.29 -77.91
C LEU A 4 23.57 -17.27 -76.83
N ILE A 5 24.79 -16.89 -77.22
CA ILE A 5 25.93 -16.80 -76.30
C ILE A 5 25.69 -15.68 -75.27
N THR A 6 25.16 -14.52 -75.70
CA THR A 6 24.86 -13.42 -74.77
C THR A 6 23.76 -13.77 -73.77
N CYS A 7 22.73 -14.50 -74.18
CA CYS A 7 21.67 -14.94 -73.25
C CYS A 7 22.18 -15.97 -72.23
N ILE A 8 23.05 -16.90 -72.65
CA ILE A 8 23.63 -17.90 -71.73
C ILE A 8 24.53 -17.22 -70.69
N TRP A 9 25.33 -16.23 -71.08
CA TRP A 9 26.15 -15.45 -70.15
C TRP A 9 25.33 -14.62 -69.15
N LEU A 10 24.18 -14.07 -69.59
CA LEU A 10 23.26 -13.36 -68.71
C LEU A 10 22.61 -14.28 -67.66
N ILE A 11 22.17 -15.47 -68.08
CA ILE A 11 21.57 -16.46 -67.17
C ILE A 11 22.61 -16.94 -66.15
N LEU A 12 23.81 -17.32 -66.61
CA LEU A 12 24.89 -17.74 -65.71
C LEU A 12 25.35 -16.62 -64.76
N GLY A 13 25.37 -15.36 -65.22
CA GLY A 13 25.68 -14.21 -64.38
C GLY A 13 24.64 -13.97 -63.28
N LEU A 14 23.35 -14.14 -63.59
CA LEU A 14 22.25 -14.02 -62.63
C LEU A 14 22.25 -15.15 -61.60
N ASP A 15 22.47 -16.39 -62.02
CA ASP A 15 22.54 -17.54 -61.10
C ASP A 15 23.77 -17.46 -60.17
N PHE A 16 24.91 -16.99 -60.68
CA PHE A 16 26.12 -16.82 -59.88
C PHE A 16 25.98 -15.71 -58.83
N SER A 17 25.35 -14.59 -59.21
CA SER A 17 25.11 -13.48 -58.27
C SER A 17 24.04 -13.82 -57.23
N ALA A 18 22.98 -14.56 -57.59
CA ALA A 18 22.02 -15.12 -56.64
C ALA A 18 22.67 -16.12 -55.67
N SER A 19 23.52 -17.01 -56.18
CA SER A 19 24.23 -18.01 -55.37
C SER A 19 25.24 -17.37 -54.41
N MET A 20 25.97 -16.33 -54.84
CA MET A 20 26.85 -15.56 -53.95
C MET A 20 26.07 -14.79 -52.88
N TRP A 21 24.90 -14.26 -53.22
CA TRP A 21 24.01 -13.60 -52.25
C TRP A 21 23.50 -14.57 -51.19
N VAL A 22 23.05 -15.76 -51.60
CA VAL A 22 22.60 -16.82 -50.68
C VAL A 22 23.75 -17.28 -49.78
N LYS A 23 24.96 -17.46 -50.33
CA LYS A 23 26.14 -17.88 -49.56
C LYS A 23 26.57 -16.82 -48.53
N ARG A 24 26.56 -15.53 -48.91
CA ARG A 24 26.86 -14.40 -48.01
C ARG A 24 25.80 -14.24 -46.91
N TYR A 25 24.55 -14.63 -47.17
CA TYR A 25 23.49 -14.64 -46.16
C TYR A 25 23.66 -15.78 -45.15
N ILE A 26 24.09 -16.98 -45.59
CA ILE A 26 24.24 -18.15 -44.71
C ILE A 26 25.50 -18.04 -43.83
N GLU A 27 26.62 -17.53 -44.37
CA GLU A 27 27.89 -17.46 -43.62
C GLU A 27 27.92 -16.38 -42.52
N ASN A 28 27.08 -15.34 -42.60
CA ASN A 28 27.01 -14.31 -41.55
C ASN A 28 26.27 -14.74 -40.26
N TYR A 29 25.69 -15.95 -40.20
CA TYR A 29 24.95 -16.43 -39.03
C TYR A 29 25.71 -17.43 -38.13
N HIS A 30 26.92 -17.85 -38.49
CA HIS A 30 27.77 -18.60 -37.57
C HIS A 30 28.85 -17.71 -36.96
N ARG A 31 28.45 -16.79 -36.08
CA ARG A 31 29.40 -16.23 -35.10
C ARG A 31 29.69 -17.33 -34.08
N PRO A 32 30.96 -17.65 -33.78
CA PRO A 32 31.29 -18.66 -32.79
C PRO A 32 30.57 -18.31 -31.49
N THR A 33 29.75 -19.23 -30.98
CA THR A 33 29.19 -19.11 -29.64
C THR A 33 30.38 -19.01 -28.68
N TYR A 34 30.63 -17.82 -28.14
CA TYR A 34 31.63 -17.65 -27.09
C TYR A 34 31.14 -18.46 -25.88
N ARG A 35 31.68 -19.67 -25.72
CA ARG A 35 31.34 -20.56 -24.62
C ARG A 35 32.16 -20.13 -23.41
N ASN A 36 31.65 -19.15 -22.67
CA ASN A 36 32.25 -18.79 -21.39
C ASN A 36 31.88 -19.86 -20.35
N ARG A 37 32.86 -20.61 -19.85
CA ARG A 37 32.67 -21.65 -18.84
C ARG A 37 32.12 -21.12 -17.51
N ALA A 38 32.20 -19.81 -17.26
CA ALA A 38 31.69 -19.15 -16.07
C ALA A 38 30.20 -18.76 -16.15
N HIS A 39 29.53 -18.96 -17.29
CA HIS A 39 28.11 -18.63 -17.46
C HIS A 39 27.26 -19.89 -17.52
N SER A 40 26.21 -19.92 -16.70
CA SER A 40 25.22 -21.00 -16.70
C SER A 40 24.39 -20.98 -18.00
N SER A 41 24.09 -22.17 -18.53
CA SER A 41 23.47 -22.38 -19.85
C SER A 41 22.03 -21.82 -19.95
N ASP A 42 21.36 -21.66 -18.82
CA ASP A 42 20.05 -21.00 -18.66
C ASP A 42 20.10 -19.49 -18.95
N LYS A 43 21.28 -18.86 -18.85
CA LYS A 43 21.49 -17.43 -19.16
C LYS A 43 22.04 -17.21 -20.58
N HIS A 44 22.19 -18.27 -21.38
CA HIS A 44 22.60 -18.12 -22.77
C HIS A 44 21.47 -17.48 -23.58
N VAL A 45 21.79 -16.34 -24.19
CA VAL A 45 20.91 -15.75 -25.19
C VAL A 45 20.97 -16.63 -26.43
N ASN A 46 19.86 -17.28 -26.76
CA ASN A 46 19.73 -18.02 -28.01
C ASN A 46 19.64 -17.02 -29.17
N TYR A 47 20.74 -16.87 -29.91
CA TYR A 47 20.83 -15.99 -31.07
C TYR A 47 20.24 -16.60 -32.36
N ASN A 48 19.56 -17.74 -32.26
CA ASN A 48 18.81 -18.29 -33.40
C ASN A 48 17.78 -17.26 -33.88
N ARG A 49 17.70 -17.06 -35.19
CA ARG A 49 16.84 -16.07 -35.84
C ARG A 49 15.38 -16.20 -35.40
N GLU A 50 14.86 -17.43 -35.35
CA GLU A 50 13.50 -17.69 -34.85
C GLU A 50 13.33 -17.28 -33.38
N ALA A 51 14.33 -17.51 -32.53
CA ALA A 51 14.28 -17.12 -31.12
C ALA A 51 14.30 -15.58 -30.95
N LEU A 52 15.06 -14.88 -31.79
CA LEU A 52 15.13 -13.41 -31.81
C LEU A 52 13.86 -12.78 -32.41
N GLU A 53 13.32 -13.36 -33.47
CA GLU A 53 12.06 -12.94 -34.10
C GLU A 53 10.86 -13.17 -33.16
N ASN A 54 10.83 -14.31 -32.46
CA ASN A 54 9.81 -14.59 -31.44
C ASN A 54 9.98 -13.73 -30.18
N ARG A 55 11.20 -13.28 -29.85
CA ARG A 55 11.46 -12.31 -28.76
C ARG A 55 10.94 -10.91 -29.09
N LYS A 56 10.92 -10.54 -30.37
CA LYS A 56 10.39 -9.24 -30.85
C LYS A 56 8.89 -9.25 -31.07
N LYS A 57 8.25 -10.42 -31.20
CA LYS A 57 6.80 -10.51 -31.15
C LYS A 57 6.37 -10.04 -29.76
N PRO A 58 5.52 -9.00 -29.64
CA PRO A 58 4.91 -8.70 -28.36
C PRO A 58 4.21 -9.98 -27.94
N ARG A 59 4.67 -10.55 -26.82
CA ARG A 59 4.01 -11.69 -26.20
C ARG A 59 2.55 -11.25 -26.09
N THR A 60 1.65 -11.92 -26.79
CA THR A 60 0.21 -11.78 -26.57
C THR A 60 0.00 -12.26 -25.15
N LEU A 61 0.18 -11.35 -24.20
CA LEU A 61 -0.41 -11.46 -22.90
C LEU A 61 -1.88 -11.51 -23.25
N GLU A 62 -2.44 -12.72 -23.29
CA GLU A 62 -3.87 -12.87 -23.11
C GLU A 62 -4.16 -12.02 -21.89
N ALA A 63 -4.79 -10.87 -22.13
CA ALA A 63 -5.23 -10.00 -21.08
C ALA A 63 -6.35 -10.77 -20.41
N HIS A 64 -6.00 -11.71 -19.54
CA HIS A 64 -6.93 -12.32 -18.60
C HIS A 64 -7.44 -11.15 -17.77
N THR A 65 -8.51 -10.55 -18.27
CA THR A 65 -9.20 -9.43 -17.65
C THR A 65 -9.84 -10.08 -16.45
N ARG A 66 -9.16 -9.97 -15.31
CA ARG A 66 -9.67 -10.52 -14.06
C ARG A 66 -11.07 -9.94 -13.84
N PRO A 67 -12.02 -10.75 -13.36
CA PRO A 67 -13.35 -10.25 -13.08
C PRO A 67 -13.25 -9.07 -12.10
N PRO A 68 -14.15 -8.08 -12.23
CA PRO A 68 -14.19 -6.93 -11.35
C PRO A 68 -14.25 -7.39 -9.89
N PHE A 69 -13.69 -6.58 -8.99
CA PHE A 69 -13.75 -6.89 -7.57
C PHE A 69 -15.21 -6.81 -7.09
N ASP A 70 -15.55 -7.74 -6.21
CA ASP A 70 -16.89 -7.97 -5.66
C ASP A 70 -16.68 -8.39 -4.21
N HIS A 71 -17.11 -7.57 -3.26
CA HIS A 71 -16.82 -7.79 -1.84
C HIS A 71 -17.49 -9.05 -1.28
N GLU A 72 -18.64 -9.45 -1.84
CA GLU A 72 -19.39 -10.61 -1.34
C GLU A 72 -18.71 -11.92 -1.75
N LYS A 73 -18.07 -11.94 -2.92
CA LYS A 73 -17.34 -13.11 -3.43
C LYS A 73 -15.88 -13.14 -3.00
N HIS A 74 -15.25 -11.97 -2.91
CA HIS A 74 -13.81 -11.85 -2.72
C HIS A 74 -13.43 -11.46 -1.30
N VAL A 75 -13.97 -12.16 -0.29
CA VAL A 75 -13.87 -11.80 1.13
C VAL A 75 -12.45 -11.78 1.72
N SER A 76 -11.44 -12.30 1.00
CA SER A 76 -10.03 -12.26 1.43
C SER A 76 -9.48 -10.87 1.73
N PHE A 77 -10.19 -9.80 1.33
CA PHE A 77 -9.81 -8.45 1.69
C PHE A 77 -10.02 -8.15 3.18
N TYR A 78 -10.97 -8.81 3.84
CA TYR A 78 -11.18 -8.65 5.27
C TYR A 78 -10.12 -9.44 6.03
N VAL A 79 -9.51 -8.82 7.04
CA VAL A 79 -8.43 -9.46 7.80
C VAL A 79 -8.63 -9.30 9.30
N ASN A 80 -8.12 -10.28 10.06
CA ASN A 80 -7.83 -10.14 11.48
C ASN A 80 -6.36 -9.80 11.65
N VAL A 81 -6.09 -8.83 12.52
CA VAL A 81 -4.75 -8.49 13.00
C VAL A 81 -4.53 -9.22 14.31
N LEU A 82 -3.46 -10.00 14.37
CA LEU A 82 -3.11 -10.82 15.52
C LEU A 82 -1.80 -10.34 16.12
N ASN A 83 -1.73 -10.35 17.44
CA ASN A 83 -0.50 -10.15 18.19
C ASN A 83 -0.30 -11.34 19.11
N GLU A 84 0.86 -12.00 19.00
CA GLU A 84 1.19 -13.22 19.76
C GLU A 84 0.09 -14.31 19.65
N GLY A 85 -0.57 -14.39 18.49
CA GLY A 85 -1.64 -15.36 18.20
C GLY A 85 -3.04 -14.95 18.66
N SER A 86 -3.19 -13.84 19.38
CA SER A 86 -4.49 -13.31 19.80
C SER A 86 -5.00 -12.24 18.83
N VAL A 87 -6.27 -12.30 18.46
CA VAL A 87 -6.89 -11.29 17.58
C VAL A 87 -7.07 -9.99 18.37
N ILE A 88 -6.35 -8.95 17.98
CA ILE A 88 -6.44 -7.62 18.60
C ILE A 88 -7.40 -6.71 17.84
N CYS A 89 -7.47 -6.85 16.52
CA CYS A 89 -8.24 -5.95 15.67
C CYS A 89 -8.67 -6.58 14.35
N ALA A 90 -9.53 -5.86 13.63
CA ALA A 90 -9.85 -6.13 12.24
C ALA A 90 -9.03 -5.22 11.29
N GLY A 91 -9.18 -5.42 9.99
CA GLY A 91 -8.54 -4.58 8.99
C GLY A 91 -8.98 -4.90 7.57
N ALA A 92 -8.37 -4.21 6.61
CA ALA A 92 -8.55 -4.48 5.19
C ALA A 92 -7.22 -4.64 4.45
N LEU A 93 -7.15 -5.63 3.57
CA LEU A 93 -6.09 -5.80 2.59
C LEU A 93 -6.31 -4.79 1.46
N ILE A 94 -5.42 -3.80 1.34
CA ILE A 94 -5.48 -2.73 0.31
C ILE A 94 -4.48 -2.96 -0.83
N SER A 95 -3.55 -3.89 -0.65
CA SER A 95 -2.71 -4.45 -1.71
C SER A 95 -2.29 -5.87 -1.34
N HIS A 96 -1.66 -6.62 -2.25
CA HIS A 96 -1.15 -7.97 -1.94
C HIS A 96 -0.03 -8.01 -0.88
N ARG A 97 0.36 -6.87 -0.31
CA ARG A 97 1.40 -6.77 0.73
C ARG A 97 1.07 -5.75 1.83
N MET A 98 -0.07 -5.07 1.78
CA MET A 98 -0.37 -3.96 2.68
C MET A 98 -1.78 -4.10 3.24
N ILE A 99 -1.88 -3.98 4.55
CA ILE A 99 -3.10 -3.97 5.34
C ILE A 99 -3.27 -2.59 5.95
N ILE A 100 -4.51 -2.14 6.05
CA ILE A 100 -4.93 -0.95 6.78
C ILE A 100 -5.77 -1.37 8.01
N THR A 101 -5.54 -0.74 9.15
CA THR A 101 -6.26 -0.97 10.42
C THR A 101 -6.26 0.30 11.28
N SER A 102 -6.89 0.30 12.46
CA SER A 102 -6.91 1.45 13.39
C SER A 102 -5.63 1.51 14.24
N THR A 103 -5.17 2.72 14.61
CA THR A 103 -4.09 2.86 15.61
C THR A 103 -4.55 2.53 17.03
N HIS A 104 -5.85 2.65 17.32
CA HIS A 104 -6.43 2.31 18.63
C HIS A 104 -6.22 0.84 19.03
N CYS A 105 -5.91 0.00 18.05
CA CYS A 105 -5.51 -1.40 18.24
C CYS A 105 -4.22 -1.58 19.05
N PHE A 106 -3.39 -0.53 19.12
CA PHE A 106 -2.01 -0.60 19.63
C PHE A 106 -1.79 0.30 20.86
N TYR A 107 -2.86 0.76 21.51
CA TYR A 107 -2.73 1.49 22.76
C TYR A 107 -2.33 0.54 23.89
N ALA A 108 -1.40 1.00 24.73
CA ALA A 108 -1.00 0.25 25.92
C ALA A 108 -2.21 0.17 26.87
N THR A 109 -2.58 -1.04 27.23
CA THR A 109 -3.58 -1.26 28.29
C THR A 109 -2.97 -0.75 29.61
N GLY A 110 -3.71 0.06 30.37
CA GLY A 110 -3.21 0.73 31.58
C GLY A 110 -2.64 -0.18 32.68
N THR A 111 -2.73 -1.50 32.55
CA THR A 111 -2.14 -2.50 33.43
C THR A 111 -0.67 -2.81 33.12
N ASP A 112 -0.19 -2.57 31.90
CA ASP A 112 1.20 -2.83 31.48
C ASP A 112 1.69 -1.72 30.53
N ALA A 113 2.19 -0.62 31.11
CA ALA A 113 2.80 0.48 30.36
C ALA A 113 4.08 0.08 29.59
N THR A 114 4.52 -1.18 29.72
CA THR A 114 5.69 -1.76 29.06
C THR A 114 5.34 -2.64 27.85
N TYR A 115 4.05 -2.81 27.53
CA TYR A 115 3.64 -3.69 26.44
C TYR A 115 4.02 -3.09 25.08
N GLU A 116 5.08 -3.64 24.47
CA GLU A 116 5.60 -3.19 23.18
C GLU A 116 5.02 -4.01 22.02
N TYR A 117 4.35 -3.32 21.10
CA TYR A 117 3.92 -3.88 19.83
C TYR A 117 5.07 -3.86 18.82
N THR A 118 5.48 -5.05 18.35
CA THR A 118 6.53 -5.17 17.33
C THR A 118 6.05 -5.98 16.13
N ALA A 119 6.51 -5.63 14.93
CA ALA A 119 6.14 -6.35 13.71
C ALA A 119 6.44 -7.86 13.77
N LYS A 120 7.50 -8.26 14.50
CA LYS A 120 7.89 -9.68 14.68
C LYS A 120 6.84 -10.50 15.44
N LYS A 121 6.06 -9.86 16.32
CA LYS A 121 4.99 -10.50 17.10
C LYS A 121 3.64 -10.44 16.41
N MET A 122 3.55 -9.71 15.30
CA MET A 122 2.31 -9.51 14.57
C MET A 122 2.15 -10.49 13.42
N THR A 123 0.93 -11.01 13.29
CA THR A 123 0.54 -11.85 12.15
C THR A 123 -0.84 -11.44 11.64
N ILE A 124 -1.12 -11.80 10.40
CA ILE A 124 -2.37 -11.46 9.71
C ILE A 124 -3.05 -12.74 9.26
N LEU A 125 -4.36 -12.85 9.55
CA LEU A 125 -5.22 -13.86 8.94
C LEU A 125 -6.21 -13.16 8.01
N THR A 126 -6.30 -13.62 6.77
CA THR A 126 -7.35 -13.15 5.87
C THR A 126 -8.63 -13.96 6.09
N ALA A 127 -9.78 -13.45 5.69
CA ALA A 127 -11.05 -14.12 5.94
C ALA A 127 -11.17 -15.53 5.34
N ILE A 128 -10.42 -15.81 4.26
CA ILE A 128 -10.37 -17.15 3.66
C ILE A 128 -9.46 -18.11 4.44
N ASP A 129 -8.63 -17.58 5.35
CA ASP A 129 -7.66 -18.29 6.18
C ASP A 129 -8.12 -18.44 7.64
N PHE A 130 -9.36 -18.08 7.98
CA PHE A 130 -9.90 -18.24 9.35
C PHE A 130 -10.08 -19.70 9.78
N ALA A 131 -9.83 -20.66 8.89
CA ALA A 131 -9.89 -22.07 9.23
C ALA A 131 -8.77 -22.45 10.22
N PRO A 132 -9.08 -23.33 11.20
CA PRO A 132 -8.07 -23.85 12.12
C PRO A 132 -6.95 -24.55 11.34
N ASN A 133 -5.71 -24.35 11.79
CA ASN A 133 -4.47 -24.86 11.17
C ASN A 133 -3.96 -24.13 9.92
N THR A 134 -4.50 -22.95 9.60
CA THR A 134 -3.89 -22.10 8.57
C THR A 134 -2.73 -21.31 9.16
N GLU A 135 -1.58 -21.30 8.49
CA GLU A 135 -0.43 -20.52 8.93
C GLU A 135 -0.69 -19.02 8.73
N PRO A 136 -0.64 -18.19 9.79
CA PRO A 136 -0.82 -16.75 9.68
C PRO A 136 0.29 -16.08 8.86
N HIS A 137 -0.07 -15.02 8.12
CA HIS A 137 0.90 -14.27 7.33
C HIS A 137 1.73 -13.34 8.22
N GLN A 138 3.05 -13.51 8.20
CA GLN A 138 3.99 -12.72 9.01
C GLN A 138 4.04 -11.25 8.57
N VAL A 139 4.13 -10.34 9.54
CA VAL A 139 4.32 -8.90 9.29
C VAL A 139 5.83 -8.57 9.28
N LYS A 140 6.27 -7.82 8.27
CA LYS A 140 7.66 -7.35 8.14
C LYS A 140 7.86 -5.95 8.70
N ALA A 141 6.90 -5.07 8.48
CA ALA A 141 6.96 -3.70 8.94
C ALA A 141 5.58 -3.23 9.34
N PHE A 142 5.53 -2.35 10.32
CA PHE A 142 4.33 -1.74 10.81
C PHE A 142 4.57 -0.24 10.83
N PHE A 143 3.64 0.52 10.26
CA PHE A 143 3.74 1.96 10.12
C PHE A 143 2.62 2.58 10.94
N MET A 144 3.01 3.38 11.92
CA MET A 144 2.13 4.26 12.65
C MET A 144 2.72 5.67 12.60
N PRO A 145 1.87 6.71 12.59
CA PRO A 145 2.36 8.05 12.87
C PRO A 145 2.90 8.10 14.31
N VAL A 146 4.05 8.73 14.50
CA VAL A 146 4.55 9.13 15.82
C VAL A 146 4.57 10.65 15.79
N ASN A 147 3.83 11.29 16.68
CA ASN A 147 3.79 12.75 16.73
C ASN A 147 4.74 13.24 17.83
N ARG A 148 5.55 14.25 17.53
CA ARG A 148 6.52 14.85 18.47
C ARG A 148 6.01 16.13 19.12
N ASP A 149 5.14 16.91 18.46
CA ASP A 149 4.65 18.22 18.96
C ASP A 149 3.16 18.55 18.59
N ASP A 150 2.37 17.55 18.13
CA ASP A 150 1.00 17.63 17.58
C ASP A 150 0.79 18.44 16.26
N HIS A 151 0.21 17.93 15.16
CA HIS A 151 -1.24 17.84 14.86
C HIS A 151 -1.57 16.98 13.59
N PHE A 152 -0.84 15.88 13.31
CA PHE A 152 -1.28 14.90 12.30
C PHE A 152 -1.34 13.52 12.93
N ILE A 153 -2.44 13.24 13.64
CA ILE A 153 -2.73 11.91 14.14
C ILE A 153 -3.37 11.14 12.99
N ASN A 154 -2.58 10.36 12.24
CA ASN A 154 -3.22 9.32 11.43
C ASN A 154 -3.79 8.27 12.39
N HIS A 155 -5.10 8.28 12.60
CA HIS A 155 -5.84 7.29 13.41
C HIS A 155 -5.84 5.88 12.80
N VAL A 156 -4.96 5.65 11.82
CA VAL A 156 -4.83 4.45 11.02
C VAL A 156 -3.39 3.97 11.04
N ALA A 157 -3.22 2.67 11.20
CA ALA A 157 -1.95 1.99 11.05
C ALA A 157 -1.91 1.20 9.74
N LEU A 158 -0.71 1.04 9.19
CA LEU A 158 -0.46 0.20 8.02
C LEU A 158 0.48 -0.95 8.37
N LEU A 159 0.13 -2.16 7.97
CA LEU A 159 0.93 -3.36 8.22
C LEU A 159 1.39 -3.94 6.89
N ALA A 160 2.70 -4.10 6.74
CA ALA A 160 3.31 -4.69 5.57
C ALA A 160 3.63 -6.17 5.78
N LEU A 161 3.13 -7.01 4.89
CA LEU A 161 3.41 -8.45 4.92
C LEU A 161 4.85 -8.75 4.52
N ALA A 162 5.45 -9.73 5.21
CA ALA A 162 6.77 -10.24 4.87
C ALA A 162 6.80 -10.82 3.46
N GLN A 163 5.79 -11.64 3.12
CA GLN A 163 5.62 -12.22 1.81
C GLN A 163 4.43 -11.61 1.08
N LYS A 164 4.54 -11.48 -0.24
CA LYS A 164 3.45 -10.99 -1.07
C LYS A 164 2.44 -12.10 -1.30
N LEU A 165 1.17 -11.82 -1.03
CA LEU A 165 0.09 -12.78 -1.22
C LEU A 165 -0.09 -13.15 -2.70
N LYS A 166 -0.43 -14.42 -2.93
CA LYS A 166 -0.64 -14.98 -4.27
C LYS A 166 -1.85 -14.31 -4.93
N ARG A 167 -1.61 -13.67 -6.08
CA ARG A 167 -2.64 -12.92 -6.80
C ARG A 167 -3.82 -13.75 -7.29
N THR A 168 -3.66 -15.08 -7.38
CA THR A 168 -4.69 -16.02 -7.83
C THR A 168 -5.69 -16.37 -6.73
N GLN A 169 -5.25 -16.32 -5.47
CA GLN A 169 -6.02 -16.73 -4.30
C GLN A 169 -6.58 -15.52 -3.55
N TYR A 170 -5.77 -14.48 -3.39
CA TYR A 170 -6.10 -13.31 -2.58
C TYR A 170 -6.50 -12.12 -3.45
N ARG A 171 -7.55 -11.43 -3.02
CA ARG A 171 -8.08 -10.20 -3.60
C ARG A 171 -8.10 -9.13 -2.51
N TYR A 172 -7.52 -7.98 -2.85
CA TYR A 172 -7.53 -6.79 -2.00
C TYR A 172 -8.68 -5.86 -2.44
N ILE A 173 -9.17 -5.04 -1.52
CA ILE A 173 -10.25 -4.10 -1.78
C ILE A 173 -9.71 -2.82 -2.47
N PRO A 174 -10.33 -2.34 -3.56
CA PRO A 174 -9.98 -1.06 -4.15
C PRO A 174 -10.35 0.10 -3.24
N LEU A 175 -9.54 1.17 -3.28
CA LEU A 175 -9.78 2.37 -2.48
C LEU A 175 -10.78 3.32 -3.15
N ASN A 176 -11.60 4.00 -2.36
CA ASN A 176 -12.44 5.11 -2.79
C ASN A 176 -11.98 6.41 -2.10
N ARG A 177 -11.72 7.45 -2.89
CA ARG A 177 -11.30 8.77 -2.39
C ARG A 177 -12.46 9.72 -2.13
N LYS A 178 -13.69 9.32 -2.45
CA LYS A 178 -14.89 10.10 -2.13
C LYS A 178 -15.20 9.93 -0.65
N LYS A 179 -15.29 11.05 0.10
CA LYS A 179 -15.84 11.05 1.46
C LYS A 179 -17.36 10.87 1.36
N PRO A 180 -17.95 9.83 2.00
CA PRO A 180 -19.39 9.67 2.04
C PRO A 180 -20.08 10.87 2.70
N LYS A 181 -21.25 11.25 2.21
CA LYS A 181 -22.07 12.33 2.76
C LYS A 181 -23.22 11.77 3.59
N MET A 182 -23.80 12.59 4.47
CA MET A 182 -24.98 12.24 5.25
C MET A 182 -26.08 11.64 4.34
N GLY A 183 -26.62 10.50 4.74
CA GLY A 183 -27.66 9.80 3.98
C GLY A 183 -27.15 8.85 2.90
N ASP A 184 -25.86 8.89 2.53
CA ASP A 184 -25.28 7.92 1.58
C ASP A 184 -25.41 6.50 2.14
N SER A 185 -25.79 5.55 1.26
CA SER A 185 -25.90 4.14 1.60
C SER A 185 -24.52 3.49 1.58
N VAL A 186 -24.14 2.88 2.69
CA VAL A 186 -22.85 2.19 2.86
C VAL A 186 -23.05 0.78 3.41
N LYS A 187 -22.02 -0.07 3.33
CA LYS A 187 -22.02 -1.41 3.93
C LYS A 187 -20.89 -1.51 4.96
N MET A 188 -21.21 -1.84 6.20
CA MET A 188 -20.23 -2.25 7.21
C MET A 188 -19.84 -3.70 6.96
N ALA A 189 -18.54 -4.00 6.95
CA ALA A 189 -18.04 -5.37 6.94
C ALA A 189 -17.40 -5.70 8.29
N PHE A 190 -17.88 -6.75 8.94
CA PHE A 190 -17.41 -7.19 10.25
C PHE A 190 -17.59 -8.70 10.40
N LEU A 191 -17.00 -9.29 11.44
CA LEU A 191 -17.24 -10.69 11.79
C LEU A 191 -18.51 -10.84 12.61
N GLY A 192 -19.53 -11.45 12.02
CA GLY A 192 -20.81 -11.68 12.69
C GLY A 192 -20.80 -12.95 13.56
N PRO A 193 -21.06 -12.86 14.88
CA PRO A 193 -21.36 -14.03 15.69
C PRO A 193 -22.71 -14.65 15.25
N PRO A 194 -22.92 -15.96 15.47
CA PRO A 194 -22.02 -16.93 16.10
C PRO A 194 -21.10 -17.65 15.11
N THR A 195 -21.30 -17.46 13.80
CA THR A 195 -20.60 -18.22 12.76
C THR A 195 -19.20 -17.69 12.44
N TYR A 196 -18.85 -16.50 12.97
CA TYR A 196 -17.59 -15.79 12.70
C TYR A 196 -17.27 -15.71 11.21
N LYS A 197 -18.30 -15.44 10.41
CA LYS A 197 -18.19 -15.16 8.98
C LYS A 197 -18.25 -13.66 8.72
N VAL A 198 -17.53 -13.23 7.69
CA VAL A 198 -17.59 -11.83 7.21
C VAL A 198 -19.02 -11.55 6.79
N THR A 199 -19.63 -10.60 7.48
CA THR A 199 -21.01 -10.20 7.30
C THR A 199 -21.05 -8.76 6.82
N PHE A 200 -21.95 -8.49 5.87
CA PHE A 200 -22.15 -7.16 5.31
C PHE A 200 -23.47 -6.59 5.79
N TYR A 201 -23.42 -5.50 6.54
CA TYR A 201 -24.61 -4.79 7.01
C TYR A 201 -24.81 -3.50 6.23
N LYS A 202 -25.90 -3.43 5.46
CA LYS A 202 -26.28 -2.22 4.74
C LYS A 202 -26.84 -1.20 5.72
N THR A 203 -26.26 0.00 5.72
CA THR A 203 -26.62 1.09 6.60
C THR A 203 -26.40 2.44 5.89
N ARG A 204 -26.46 3.54 6.63
CA ARG A 204 -26.33 4.91 6.12
C ARG A 204 -25.38 5.75 6.96
N VAL A 205 -24.75 6.71 6.30
CA VAL A 205 -23.97 7.76 6.95
C VAL A 205 -24.91 8.66 7.77
N PHE A 206 -24.50 8.95 9.00
CA PHE A 206 -25.27 9.72 9.97
C PHE A 206 -24.74 11.16 10.09
N GLU A 207 -25.52 12.00 10.76
CA GLU A 207 -25.20 13.41 10.98
C GLU A 207 -24.00 13.55 11.93
N TYR A 208 -22.96 14.22 11.47
CA TYR A 208 -21.70 14.35 12.21
C TYR A 208 -21.86 15.14 13.50
N ASP A 209 -22.62 16.24 13.49
CA ASP A 209 -22.79 17.08 14.68
C ASP A 209 -23.50 16.33 15.81
N ARG A 210 -24.51 15.51 15.49
CA ARG A 210 -25.18 14.65 16.50
C ARG A 210 -24.23 13.61 17.05
N CYS A 211 -23.43 12.99 16.19
CA CYS A 211 -22.42 12.02 16.61
C CYS A 211 -21.37 12.64 17.54
N ARG A 212 -20.87 13.82 17.18
CA ARG A 212 -19.92 14.58 17.99
C ARG A 212 -20.50 14.92 19.36
N ILE A 213 -21.75 15.39 19.42
CA ILE A 213 -22.40 15.70 20.70
C ILE A 213 -22.61 14.44 21.52
N HIS A 214 -23.09 13.34 20.91
CA HIS A 214 -23.35 12.09 21.62
C HIS A 214 -22.10 11.55 22.32
N TYR A 215 -20.98 11.49 21.61
CA TYR A 215 -19.73 10.99 22.19
C TYR A 215 -18.97 12.01 23.03
N GLY A 216 -19.09 13.30 22.72
CA GLY A 216 -18.49 14.37 23.51
C GLY A 216 -19.11 14.50 24.89
N LEU A 217 -20.41 14.21 25.05
CA LEU A 217 -21.10 14.25 26.35
C LEU A 217 -20.77 13.08 27.26
N LYS A 218 -20.26 11.98 26.72
CA LYS A 218 -20.06 10.74 27.48
C LYS A 218 -18.63 10.55 27.99
N ASP A 219 -17.72 11.50 27.73
CA ASP A 219 -16.28 11.45 28.06
C ASP A 219 -15.57 10.14 27.67
N PHE A 220 -16.19 9.32 26.81
CA PHE A 220 -15.74 7.96 26.51
C PHE A 220 -14.45 7.93 25.69
N PHE A 221 -14.14 9.04 25.04
CA PHE A 221 -12.96 9.16 24.23
C PHE A 221 -12.19 10.40 24.66
N HIS A 222 -10.88 10.26 24.86
CA HIS A 222 -9.93 11.37 24.91
C HIS A 222 -9.86 12.03 23.52
N ILE A 223 -10.97 12.61 23.06
CA ILE A 223 -11.09 13.35 21.82
C ILE A 223 -10.97 14.82 22.19
N SER A 224 -9.75 15.26 22.50
CA SER A 224 -9.41 16.63 22.16
C SER A 224 -9.52 16.72 20.65
N THR A 225 -10.55 17.41 20.15
CA THR A 225 -10.86 17.64 18.74
C THR A 225 -11.24 16.41 17.92
N PHE A 226 -12.56 16.24 17.75
CA PHE A 226 -13.15 15.58 16.59
C PHE A 226 -12.55 16.23 15.33
N GLU A 227 -11.46 15.65 14.80
CA GLU A 227 -10.79 16.16 13.61
C GLU A 227 -11.80 16.28 12.47
N SER A 228 -11.71 17.35 11.68
CA SER A 228 -12.74 17.71 10.70
C SER A 228 -13.06 16.63 9.64
N ASP A 229 -12.21 15.60 9.55
CA ASP A 229 -12.31 14.57 8.53
C ASP A 229 -13.13 13.33 8.93
N PHE A 230 -13.41 13.07 10.21
CA PHE A 230 -14.23 11.93 10.60
C PHE A 230 -15.68 12.03 10.08
N PHE A 231 -16.35 10.88 10.05
CA PHE A 231 -17.78 10.77 9.81
C PHE A 231 -18.36 9.57 10.55
N CYS A 232 -19.66 9.61 10.81
CA CYS A 232 -20.33 8.58 11.60
C CYS A 232 -21.31 7.78 10.75
N VAL A 233 -21.49 6.52 11.13
CA VAL A 233 -22.35 5.58 10.40
C VAL A 233 -23.25 4.87 11.40
N MET A 234 -24.53 4.73 11.07
CA MET A 234 -25.48 4.02 11.94
C MET A 234 -25.09 2.54 12.06
N ASN A 235 -25.03 2.02 13.28
CA ASN A 235 -24.80 0.60 13.53
C ASN A 235 -26.12 -0.12 13.86
N LYS A 236 -26.09 -1.45 13.95
CA LYS A 236 -27.19 -2.25 14.46
C LYS A 236 -27.48 -1.86 15.90
N LYS A 237 -28.76 -1.93 16.27
CA LYS A 237 -29.13 -1.83 17.68
C LYS A 237 -28.71 -3.09 18.41
N HIS A 238 -28.16 -2.94 19.60
CA HIS A 238 -27.99 -4.06 20.50
C HIS A 238 -29.37 -4.50 21.00
N SER A 239 -29.73 -5.76 20.74
CA SER A 239 -30.95 -6.36 21.23
C SER A 239 -30.72 -7.86 21.42
N LYS A 240 -31.64 -8.55 22.11
CA LYS A 240 -31.61 -10.02 22.22
C LYS A 240 -31.55 -10.76 20.87
N LYS A 241 -31.87 -10.08 19.75
CA LYS A 241 -31.87 -10.63 18.39
C LYS A 241 -30.73 -10.10 17.51
N SER A 242 -30.02 -9.05 17.92
CA SER A 242 -28.99 -8.40 17.11
C SER A 242 -27.89 -7.82 17.99
N THR A 243 -26.65 -8.24 17.77
CA THR A 243 -25.49 -7.68 18.45
C THR A 243 -24.77 -6.69 17.53
N CYS A 244 -24.28 -5.58 18.08
CA CYS A 244 -23.08 -4.95 17.55
C CYS A 244 -21.98 -6.01 17.50
N SER A 245 -21.21 -6.04 16.43
CA SER A 245 -20.01 -6.89 16.35
C SER A 245 -18.89 -6.20 15.57
N THR A 246 -18.90 -4.87 15.54
CA THR A 246 -17.88 -4.09 14.85
C THR A 246 -16.66 -3.92 15.75
N ARG A 247 -15.48 -3.92 15.15
CA ARG A 247 -14.19 -3.85 15.84
C ARG A 247 -13.35 -2.73 15.24
N PRO A 248 -12.38 -2.20 16.01
CA PRO A 248 -11.43 -1.26 15.46
C PRO A 248 -10.73 -1.87 14.23
N GLY A 249 -10.64 -1.09 13.17
CA GLY A 249 -10.11 -1.51 11.87
C GLY A 249 -11.13 -2.10 10.89
N ASP A 250 -12.39 -2.32 11.28
CA ASP A 250 -13.39 -2.88 10.37
C ASP A 250 -13.63 -1.98 9.14
N PRO A 251 -13.66 -2.55 7.91
CA PRO A 251 -13.83 -1.78 6.70
C PRO A 251 -15.28 -1.35 6.44
N LEU A 252 -15.42 -0.12 5.94
CA LEU A 252 -16.67 0.41 5.38
C LEU A 252 -16.61 0.46 3.86
N LEU A 253 -17.69 0.02 3.21
CA LEU A 253 -17.76 -0.15 1.77
C LEU A 253 -18.85 0.70 1.11
N GLU A 254 -18.54 1.22 -0.08
CA GLU A 254 -19.48 1.82 -1.05
C GLU A 254 -19.06 1.30 -2.43
N ASP A 255 -20.00 0.76 -3.22
CA ASP A 255 -19.76 0.28 -4.60
C ASP A 255 -18.54 -0.65 -4.77
N ASN A 256 -18.41 -1.67 -3.91
CA ASN A 256 -17.27 -2.60 -3.90
C ASN A 256 -15.91 -1.96 -3.60
N LYS A 257 -15.87 -0.75 -3.02
CA LYS A 257 -14.64 -0.04 -2.68
C LYS A 257 -14.62 0.35 -1.21
N LEU A 258 -13.42 0.48 -0.66
CA LEU A 258 -13.17 0.91 0.71
C LEU A 258 -13.34 2.42 0.81
N VAL A 259 -14.30 2.88 1.62
CA VAL A 259 -14.58 4.30 1.86
C VAL A 259 -14.14 4.79 3.24
N GLY A 260 -14.03 3.90 4.22
CA GLY A 260 -13.50 4.25 5.53
C GLY A 260 -13.08 3.05 6.37
N ILE A 261 -12.43 3.34 7.48
CA ILE A 261 -11.97 2.37 8.48
C ILE A 261 -12.55 2.75 9.83
N ASN A 262 -13.14 1.78 10.53
CA ASN A 262 -13.65 1.98 11.88
C ASN A 262 -12.47 2.27 12.83
N ILE A 263 -12.55 3.33 13.61
CA ILE A 263 -11.46 3.75 14.50
C ILE A 263 -11.58 3.12 15.90
N TYR A 264 -12.78 3.13 16.48
CA TYR A 264 -12.99 2.80 17.90
C TYR A 264 -13.69 1.45 18.13
N GLY A 265 -14.20 0.82 17.07
CA GLY A 265 -15.00 -0.40 17.13
C GLY A 265 -16.47 -0.12 17.39
N GLU A 266 -17.15 -1.13 17.94
CA GLU A 266 -18.54 -1.02 18.33
C GLU A 266 -18.73 -0.12 19.55
N HIS A 267 -19.79 0.68 19.49
CA HIS A 267 -20.38 1.31 20.67
C HIS A 267 -21.87 1.05 20.64
N CYS A 268 -22.24 -0.02 21.31
CA CYS A 268 -23.62 -0.43 21.48
C CYS A 268 -24.01 -0.21 22.93
N ASP A 269 -24.76 0.86 23.20
CA ASP A 269 -25.34 1.05 24.52
C ASP A 269 -26.58 0.17 24.65
N GLU A 270 -26.66 -0.57 25.76
CA GLU A 270 -27.85 -1.34 26.12
C GLU A 270 -28.97 -0.45 26.65
N ASP A 271 -28.63 0.70 27.23
CA ASP A 271 -29.56 1.61 27.91
C ASP A 271 -30.11 2.74 27.01
N ASP A 272 -29.44 3.06 25.90
CA ASP A 272 -29.84 4.11 24.96
C ASP A 272 -30.04 3.54 23.54
N ASP A 273 -31.23 2.96 23.35
CA ASP A 273 -31.72 2.37 22.12
C ASP A 273 -31.77 3.34 20.92
N SER A 274 -31.55 4.63 21.15
CA SER A 274 -31.84 5.68 20.16
C SER A 274 -30.68 6.00 19.22
N THR A 275 -29.43 5.76 19.61
CA THR A 275 -28.25 6.26 18.87
C THR A 275 -27.02 5.33 18.86
N ASN A 276 -27.17 4.11 18.32
CA ASN A 276 -26.02 3.25 18.01
C ASN A 276 -25.35 3.65 16.69
N MET A 277 -24.12 4.14 16.77
CA MET A 277 -23.34 4.59 15.63
C MET A 277 -21.86 4.22 15.83
N ASP A 278 -21.10 4.27 14.75
CA ASP A 278 -19.66 4.00 14.74
C ASP A 278 -18.93 5.15 14.04
N ILE A 279 -17.71 5.44 14.49
CA ILE A 279 -16.86 6.50 13.94
C ILE A 279 -15.88 5.90 12.92
N TYR A 280 -15.87 6.50 11.72
CA TYR A 280 -15.00 6.11 10.64
C TYR A 280 -14.11 7.28 10.17
N ILE A 281 -12.88 6.95 9.81
CA ILE A 281 -12.01 7.86 9.05
C ILE A 281 -12.20 7.62 7.55
N PRO A 282 -12.33 8.66 6.71
CA PRO A 282 -12.46 8.48 5.28
C PRO A 282 -11.11 8.11 4.67
N ILE A 283 -11.12 7.18 3.71
CA ILE A 283 -9.89 6.77 3.01
C ILE A 283 -9.20 7.95 2.33
N ARG A 284 -9.94 8.98 1.92
CA ARG A 284 -9.39 10.22 1.37
C ARG A 284 -8.29 10.82 2.24
N ALA A 285 -8.51 10.92 3.55
CA ALA A 285 -7.55 11.51 4.49
C ALA A 285 -6.30 10.64 4.66
N VAL A 286 -6.44 9.32 4.48
CA VAL A 286 -5.38 8.33 4.69
C VAL A 286 -4.50 8.11 3.46
N VAL A 287 -4.95 8.52 2.25
CA VAL A 287 -4.20 8.28 0.99
C VAL A 287 -2.74 8.76 1.06
N PRO A 288 -2.41 9.97 1.55
CA PRO A 288 -1.02 10.41 1.64
C PRO A 288 -0.16 9.49 2.51
N PHE A 289 -0.70 9.03 3.64
CA PHE A 289 -0.02 8.09 4.53
C PHE A 289 0.20 6.72 3.87
N ILE A 290 -0.80 6.21 3.14
CA ILE A 290 -0.66 4.98 2.35
C ILE A 290 0.47 5.10 1.32
N GLN A 291 0.58 6.24 0.64
CA GLN A 291 1.63 6.48 -0.35
C GLN A 291 3.00 6.47 0.33
N MET A 292 3.17 7.24 1.40
CA MET A 292 4.42 7.31 2.17
C MET A 292 4.87 5.93 2.67
N ALA A 293 3.98 5.17 3.32
CA ALA A 293 4.30 3.83 3.81
C ALA A 293 4.62 2.85 2.68
N THR A 294 3.95 2.97 1.53
CA THR A 294 4.23 2.13 0.35
C THR A 294 5.60 2.44 -0.24
N ASP A 295 5.98 3.71 -0.31
CA ASP A 295 7.29 4.13 -0.82
C ASP A 295 8.42 3.73 0.13
N ALA A 296 8.22 3.88 1.45
CA ALA A 296 9.13 3.35 2.47
C ALA A 296 9.30 1.82 2.31
N LEU A 297 8.21 1.07 2.16
CA LEU A 297 8.25 -0.38 1.96
C LEU A 297 9.00 -0.78 0.67
N ARG A 298 8.86 0.00 -0.41
CA ARG A 298 9.63 -0.23 -1.65
C ARG A 298 11.12 -0.04 -1.40
N GLY A 299 11.50 1.00 -0.67
CA GLY A 299 12.88 1.22 -0.21
C GLY A 299 13.42 0.01 0.56
N PHE A 300 12.72 -0.42 1.62
CA PHE A 300 13.13 -1.55 2.47
C PHE A 300 13.18 -2.93 1.77
N THR A 301 12.57 -3.07 0.60
CA THR A 301 12.48 -4.34 -0.11
C THR A 301 13.24 -4.38 -1.42
N ALA A 302 13.83 -3.25 -1.85
CA ALA A 302 14.53 -3.10 -3.12
C ALA A 302 13.70 -3.57 -4.33
N THR A 303 12.37 -3.46 -4.27
CA THR A 303 11.45 -3.98 -5.30
C THR A 303 10.97 -2.92 -6.31
N GLY A 304 11.58 -1.72 -6.32
CA GLY A 304 11.27 -0.64 -7.28
C GLY A 304 12.53 0.04 -7.82
N PRO A 305 12.45 0.68 -9.00
CA PRO A 305 13.58 1.43 -9.54
C PRO A 305 13.86 2.62 -8.62
N TYR A 306 15.02 2.59 -7.96
CA TYR A 306 15.55 3.77 -7.28
C TYR A 306 15.96 4.78 -8.35
N ASN A 307 15.61 6.05 -8.19
CA ASN A 307 16.10 7.08 -9.10
C ASN A 307 17.61 7.26 -8.87
N THR A 308 18.43 6.66 -9.73
CA THR A 308 19.90 6.67 -9.64
C THR A 308 20.53 8.01 -10.00
N SER A 309 19.74 9.04 -10.31
CA SER A 309 20.24 10.36 -10.70
C SER A 309 20.68 11.25 -9.53
N ILE A 310 20.48 10.85 -8.28
CA ILE A 310 20.84 11.65 -7.10
C ILE A 310 22.29 11.30 -6.69
N LYS A 311 23.24 12.17 -7.04
CA LYS A 311 24.66 12.10 -6.67
C LYS A 311 25.00 12.96 -5.44
N ALA A 312 24.08 13.12 -4.50
CA ALA A 312 24.31 13.78 -3.22
C ALA A 312 24.70 12.75 -2.14
N PRO A 313 25.42 13.12 -1.07
CA PRO A 313 25.57 12.24 0.09
C PRO A 313 24.17 11.83 0.57
N LEU A 314 23.97 10.53 0.75
CA LEU A 314 22.69 9.96 1.16
C LEU A 314 22.31 10.55 2.50
N SER A 315 21.04 10.95 2.68
CA SER A 315 20.56 11.33 4.00
C SER A 315 20.79 10.17 4.99
N PRO A 316 20.92 10.43 6.31
CA PRO A 316 21.12 9.37 7.31
C PRO A 316 20.09 8.23 7.20
N LEU A 317 18.85 8.56 6.82
CA LEU A 317 17.78 7.61 6.49
C LEU A 317 18.13 6.71 5.29
N LEU A 318 18.69 7.29 4.22
CA LEU A 318 19.07 6.59 3.00
C LEU A 318 20.35 5.75 3.16
N GLN A 319 21.26 6.16 4.04
CA GLN A 319 22.45 5.38 4.38
C GLN A 319 22.07 4.15 5.23
N PHE A 320 21.19 4.34 6.21
CA PHE A 320 20.57 3.25 6.98
C PHE A 320 19.77 2.26 6.10
N LEU A 321 19.05 2.78 5.09
CA LEU A 321 18.35 1.97 4.09
C LEU A 321 19.30 1.13 3.20
N ALA A 322 20.56 1.57 3.02
CA ALA A 322 21.58 0.83 2.27
C ALA A 322 22.20 -0.32 3.08
N ASP A 323 22.28 -0.17 4.41
CA ASP A 323 22.94 -1.11 5.32
C ASP A 323 22.08 -2.33 5.73
N LYS A 324 20.79 -2.36 5.31
CA LYS A 324 19.85 -3.51 5.42
C LYS A 324 19.55 -4.00 6.84
N ASP A 325 19.73 -3.19 7.88
CA ASP A 325 19.41 -3.59 9.25
C ASP A 325 18.23 -2.75 9.81
N PRO A 326 16.98 -3.26 9.78
CA PRO A 326 15.82 -2.49 10.23
C PRO A 326 15.72 -2.54 11.75
N ASN A 327 16.39 -1.62 12.43
CA ASN A 327 16.03 -1.25 13.79
C ASN A 327 14.82 -0.30 13.79
N ILE A 328 13.98 -0.53 14.79
CA ILE A 328 12.71 0.12 15.07
C ILE A 328 12.84 1.65 14.92
N TYR A 329 11.94 2.27 14.17
CA TYR A 329 11.77 3.72 14.25
C TYR A 329 11.07 4.04 15.58
N VAL A 330 11.86 4.16 16.65
CA VAL A 330 11.49 4.95 17.83
C VAL A 330 12.13 6.30 17.62
N GLY A 331 11.31 7.35 17.47
CA GLY A 331 11.81 8.71 17.31
C GLY A 331 12.58 9.16 18.56
N ALA A 332 13.89 9.05 18.53
CA ALA A 332 14.79 9.70 19.48
C ALA A 332 15.70 10.70 18.75
N ASN A 333 16.08 11.75 19.48
CA ASN A 333 16.57 13.05 19.03
C ASN A 333 17.58 13.02 17.86
N VAL A 334 17.15 13.48 16.70
CA VAL A 334 18.04 14.06 15.70
C VAL A 334 18.07 15.57 15.98
N PRO A 335 19.24 16.18 16.21
CA PRO A 335 19.34 17.63 16.38
C PRO A 335 18.82 18.34 15.13
N GLU A 336 18.03 19.41 15.33
CA GLU A 336 17.45 20.21 14.26
C GLU A 336 18.55 20.77 13.35
N LEU A 337 18.49 20.45 12.05
CA LEU A 337 19.28 21.15 11.03
C LEU A 337 18.41 22.30 10.51
N PRO A 338 18.82 23.56 10.67
CA PRO A 338 18.03 24.71 10.25
C PRO A 338 17.78 24.69 8.74
N PHE A 339 16.70 25.35 8.29
CA PHE A 339 16.22 25.29 6.90
C PHE A 339 17.25 25.78 5.86
N GLY A 340 18.21 26.62 6.29
CA GLY A 340 19.33 27.10 5.48
C GLY A 340 20.60 26.25 5.54
N ASP A 341 20.58 25.08 6.20
CA ASP A 341 21.75 24.21 6.27
C ASP A 341 22.13 23.67 4.87
N PRO A 342 23.43 23.68 4.49
CA PRO A 342 23.88 23.13 3.21
C PRO A 342 23.49 21.66 2.97
N LEU A 343 23.24 20.89 4.04
CA LEU A 343 22.73 19.51 3.97
C LEU A 343 21.25 19.43 3.55
N ASN A 344 20.51 20.54 3.63
CA ASN A 344 19.13 20.68 3.19
C ASN A 344 19.00 21.40 1.83
N GLY A 345 20.12 21.60 1.11
CA GLY A 345 20.15 22.17 -0.24
C GLY A 345 20.03 23.69 -0.28
N GLY A 346 20.22 24.39 0.85
CA GLY A 346 20.43 25.84 0.87
C GLY A 346 21.75 26.23 0.19
N THR A 347 21.76 27.35 -0.51
CA THR A 347 23.02 27.97 -0.97
C THR A 347 23.86 28.37 0.25
N PRO A 348 25.19 28.19 0.24
CA PRO A 348 26.03 28.73 1.30
C PRO A 348 25.97 30.25 1.18
N GLU A 349 25.17 30.90 2.02
CA GLU A 349 25.14 32.36 2.09
C GLU A 349 26.05 32.85 3.23
N ASP A 350 26.77 33.91 2.89
CA ASP A 350 27.79 34.59 3.65
C ASP A 350 27.36 34.93 5.09
N ASP A 351 28.31 34.94 6.03
CA ASP A 351 28.20 35.15 7.49
C ASP A 351 27.40 36.40 7.93
N LYS A 352 26.11 36.49 7.62
CA LYS A 352 25.18 37.51 8.11
C LYS A 352 23.89 36.84 8.58
N GLY A 353 23.57 37.03 9.85
CA GLY A 353 22.45 36.38 10.52
C GLY A 353 21.10 36.80 9.96
N SER A 354 20.16 35.84 9.87
CA SER A 354 18.84 36.00 9.23
C SER A 354 17.88 36.98 9.92
N MET A 355 18.25 37.56 11.07
CA MET A 355 17.45 38.60 11.73
C MET A 355 17.59 39.99 11.07
N GLU A 356 18.66 40.24 10.31
CA GLU A 356 18.86 41.53 9.63
C GLU A 356 18.10 41.63 8.30
N HIS A 357 17.66 40.51 7.70
CA HIS A 357 16.89 40.49 6.45
C HIS A 357 15.37 40.62 6.61
N HIS A 358 14.85 40.58 7.84
CA HIS A 358 13.40 40.67 8.10
C HIS A 358 12.93 42.00 8.70
N VAL A 359 13.80 43.01 8.76
CA VAL A 359 13.45 44.36 9.27
C VAL A 359 13.37 45.42 8.16
N GLU A 360 13.95 45.18 6.98
CA GLU A 360 13.80 46.07 5.83
C GLU A 360 12.81 45.48 4.82
N GLU A 361 11.59 46.01 4.84
CA GLU A 361 10.59 46.06 3.74
C GLU A 361 9.16 45.81 4.27
N VAL A 362 8.69 46.77 5.08
CA VAL A 362 7.26 47.09 5.14
C VAL A 362 7.08 48.46 4.52
N PRO A 363 6.56 48.59 3.29
CA PRO A 363 6.04 49.86 2.83
C PRO A 363 4.70 50.09 3.53
N GLU A 364 4.65 51.09 4.40
CA GLU A 364 3.41 51.71 4.88
C GLU A 364 2.54 52.13 3.70
N TYR A 365 1.31 51.65 3.59
CA TYR A 365 0.22 52.39 2.94
C TYR A 365 -1.14 51.96 3.52
N TYR A 366 -1.81 52.96 4.11
CA TYR A 366 -3.24 53.15 4.43
C TYR A 366 -4.23 51.99 4.35
#